data_AF-A0A8J5CGS8-F1
#
_entry.id   AF-A0A8J5CGS8-F1
#
_cell.length_a   1.000
_cell.length_b   1.000
_cell.length_c   1.000
_cell.angle_alpha   90.00
_cell.angle_beta   90.00
_cell.angle_gamma   90.00
#
_symmetry.space_group_name_H-M   'P 1'
#
loop_
_entity.id
_entity.type
_entity.pdbx_description
1 polymer ?
#
loop_
_entity_poly.entity_id
_entity_poly.type
_entity_poly.pdbx_seq_one_letter_code
_entity_poly.pdbx_strand_id
1 'polypeptide(L)'
;MRRTGGFGDGVSLAARQLRHGLLNRDPVNRLGSKTGANKIKQHSFFREMNWPLTRCMTPPELEVPLQVTGKEPDSKMKDAQWADEQMPIDSLQNL
;
A
#
# COMPACT_ATOMS: atom_id res chain seq x y z
N MET A 1 39.86 -10.90 -1.42
CA MET A 1 38.46 -11.27 -1.75
C MET A 1 37.50 -10.23 -1.18
N ARG A 2 36.94 -9.34 -2.00
CA ARG A 2 35.79 -8.51 -1.59
C ARG A 2 34.52 -9.32 -1.87
N ARG A 3 33.89 -9.86 -0.83
CA ARG A 3 32.50 -10.34 -0.93
C ARG A 3 31.58 -9.19 -0.50
N THR A 4 31.32 -8.26 -1.42
CA THR A 4 30.18 -7.34 -1.29
C THR A 4 29.02 -7.97 -2.05
N GLY A 5 28.20 -8.71 -1.34
CA GLY A 5 27.07 -9.44 -1.90
C GLY A 5 26.11 -9.87 -0.81
N GLY A 6 25.58 -8.89 -0.06
CA GLY A 6 24.56 -9.10 0.94
C GLY A 6 23.53 -7.98 0.83
N PHE A 7 22.40 -8.24 0.16
CA PHE A 7 21.20 -7.41 0.29
C PHE A 7 20.58 -7.65 1.69
N GLY A 8 21.28 -7.27 2.77
CA GLY A 8 21.04 -7.82 4.10
C GLY A 8 20.86 -6.86 5.28
N ASP A 9 21.54 -5.72 5.33
CA ASP A 9 21.94 -5.17 6.64
C ASP A 9 21.31 -3.81 7.01
N GLY A 10 19.99 -3.69 6.90
CA GLY A 10 19.29 -2.48 7.37
C GLY A 10 17.80 -2.63 7.67
N VAL A 11 17.24 -3.84 7.61
CA VAL A 11 15.80 -4.05 7.73
C VAL A 11 15.50 -5.15 8.73
N SER A 12 14.64 -4.85 9.70
CA SER A 12 14.23 -5.79 10.75
C SER A 12 13.63 -7.07 10.15
N LEU A 13 13.80 -8.19 10.86
CA LEU A 13 13.24 -9.48 10.43
C LEU A 13 11.71 -9.39 10.24
N ALA A 14 11.02 -8.70 11.16
CA ALA A 14 9.59 -8.48 11.10
C ALA A 14 9.18 -7.71 9.83
N ALA A 15 9.94 -6.69 9.42
CA ALA A 15 9.67 -5.95 8.19
C ALA A 15 9.86 -6.83 6.94
N ARG A 16 10.86 -7.70 6.95
CA ARG A 16 11.11 -8.66 5.85
C ARG A 16 9.97 -9.67 5.73
N GLN A 17 9.53 -10.24 6.86
CA GLN A 17 8.40 -11.18 6.92
C GLN A 17 7.11 -10.52 6.42
N LEU A 18 6.84 -9.29 6.87
CA LEU A 18 5.69 -8.52 6.42
C LEU A 18 5.71 -8.34 4.89
N ARG A 19 6.86 -7.93 4.34
CA ARG A 19 7.04 -7.75 2.90
C ARG A 19 6.75 -9.03 2.12
N HIS A 20 7.28 -10.16 2.56
CA HIS A 20 7.03 -11.46 1.91
C HIS A 20 5.56 -11.88 1.98
N GLY A 21 4.86 -11.61 3.08
CA GLY A 21 3.44 -11.87 3.21
C GLY A 21 2.58 -11.01 2.29
N LEU A 22 2.87 -9.71 2.20
CA LEU A 22 2.12 -8.77 1.37
C LEU A 22 2.38 -8.94 -0.13
N LEU A 23 3.64 -9.23 -0.50
CA LEU A 23 4.06 -9.42 -1.89
C LEU A 23 4.04 -10.89 -2.31
N ASN A 24 3.11 -11.67 -1.76
CA ASN A 24 2.90 -13.03 -2.21
C ASN A 24 2.29 -13.02 -3.63
N ARG A 25 2.92 -13.79 -4.53
CA ARG A 25 2.50 -13.91 -5.92
C ARG A 25 1.12 -14.57 -6.04
N ASP A 26 0.83 -15.53 -5.17
CA ASP A 26 -0.48 -16.16 -5.10
C ASP A 26 -1.44 -15.26 -4.28
N PRO A 27 -2.55 -14.78 -4.89
CA PRO A 27 -3.51 -13.91 -4.20
C PRO A 27 -4.20 -14.59 -3.01
N VAL A 28 -4.39 -15.91 -3.03
CA VAL A 28 -5.09 -16.63 -1.94
C VAL A 28 -4.22 -16.70 -0.68
N ASN A 29 -2.90 -16.78 -0.88
CA ASN A 29 -1.90 -16.88 0.18
C ASN A 29 -1.30 -15.52 0.59
N ARG A 30 -1.74 -14.43 -0.03
CA ARG A 30 -1.32 -13.08 0.34
C ARG A 30 -1.84 -12.70 1.72
N LEU A 31 -0.99 -12.02 2.49
CA LEU A 31 -1.33 -11.53 3.82
C LEU A 31 -2.51 -10.53 3.70
N GLY A 32 -3.60 -10.85 4.38
CA GLY A 32 -4.82 -10.05 4.38
C GLY A 32 -5.93 -10.53 3.45
N SER A 33 -5.69 -11.53 2.58
CA SER A 33 -6.72 -12.00 1.64
C SER A 33 -7.91 -12.67 2.32
N LYS A 34 -7.69 -13.41 3.41
CA LYS A 34 -8.76 -14.19 4.08
C LYS A 34 -9.52 -13.40 5.14
N THR A 35 -8.82 -12.53 5.88
CA THR A 35 -9.34 -11.86 7.09
C THR A 35 -9.19 -10.33 7.01
N GLY A 36 -8.90 -9.80 5.82
CA GLY A 36 -8.63 -8.39 5.59
C GLY A 36 -7.42 -7.86 6.36
N ALA A 37 -7.47 -6.59 6.71
CA ALA A 37 -6.38 -5.88 7.37
C ALA A 37 -6.04 -6.40 8.79
N ASN A 38 -6.89 -7.24 9.40
CA ASN A 38 -6.67 -7.70 10.78
C ASN A 38 -5.33 -8.45 10.93
N LYS A 39 -5.02 -9.37 10.01
CA LYS A 39 -3.73 -10.08 9.99
C LYS A 39 -2.53 -9.17 9.77
N ILE A 40 -2.72 -8.07 9.06
CA ILE A 40 -1.67 -7.07 8.84
C ILE A 40 -1.42 -6.32 10.15
N LYS A 41 -2.48 -5.84 10.81
CA LYS A 41 -2.40 -5.10 12.08
C LYS A 41 -1.78 -5.90 13.21
N GLN A 42 -2.02 -7.21 13.26
CA GLN A 42 -1.48 -8.12 14.27
C GLN A 42 -0.05 -8.59 13.97
N HIS A 43 0.53 -8.25 12.82
CA HIS A 43 1.87 -8.68 12.47
C HIS A 43 2.89 -8.09 13.46
N SER A 44 3.95 -8.83 13.77
CA SER A 44 5.02 -8.41 14.71
C SER A 44 5.65 -7.06 14.38
N PHE A 45 5.61 -6.67 13.11
CA PHE A 45 6.07 -5.36 12.63
C PHE A 45 5.25 -4.18 13.20
N PHE A 46 3.96 -4.38 13.47
CA PHE A 46 3.04 -3.36 13.98
C PHE A 46 2.65 -3.57 15.45
N ARG A 47 3.37 -4.43 16.19
CA ARG A 47 3.05 -4.78 17.59
C ARG A 47 2.94 -3.56 18.50
N GLU A 48 3.83 -2.59 18.31
CA GLU A 48 3.90 -1.38 19.13
C GLU A 48 2.95 -0.28 18.61
N MET A 49 2.15 -0.54 17.58
CA MET A 49 1.30 0.47 16.96
C MET A 49 -0.12 0.47 17.53
N ASN A 50 -0.54 1.63 18.05
CA ASN A 50 -1.90 1.86 18.53
C ASN A 50 -2.81 2.30 17.37
N TRP A 51 -3.43 1.34 16.69
CA TRP A 51 -4.28 1.59 15.52
C TRP A 51 -5.45 2.57 15.77
N PRO A 52 -6.22 2.48 16.88
CA PRO A 52 -7.26 3.46 17.19
C PRO A 52 -6.79 4.92 17.29
N LEU A 53 -5.56 5.16 17.75
CA LEU A 53 -5.06 6.51 18.07
C LEU A 53 -4.09 7.07 17.04
N THR A 54 -3.85 6.38 15.92
CA THR A 54 -2.88 6.81 14.89
C THR A 54 -3.06 8.24 14.38
N ARG A 55 -4.30 8.79 14.38
CA ARG A 55 -4.58 10.18 13.99
C ARG A 55 -4.35 11.22 15.09
N CYS A 56 -4.28 10.78 16.34
CA CYS A 56 -4.18 11.65 17.52
C CYS A 56 -2.78 11.60 18.16
N MET A 57 -1.88 10.80 17.60
CA MET A 57 -0.49 10.71 18.05
C MET A 57 0.38 11.72 17.31
N THR A 58 1.36 12.30 18.01
CA THR A 58 2.38 13.11 17.37
C THR A 58 3.17 12.23 16.40
N PRO A 59 3.27 12.60 15.11
CA PRO A 59 4.04 11.83 14.15
C PRO A 59 5.51 11.79 14.58
N PRO A 60 6.21 10.67 14.37
CA PRO A 60 7.63 10.59 14.67
C PRO A 60 8.42 11.58 13.82
N GLU A 61 9.51 12.11 14.40
CA GLU A 61 10.44 12.98 13.68
C GLU A 61 11.12 12.20 12.55
N LEU A 62 11.30 12.86 11.42
CA LEU A 62 11.88 12.25 10.23
C LEU A 62 13.37 12.53 10.19
N GLU A 63 14.17 11.48 10.07
CA GLU A 63 15.63 11.59 9.94
C GLU A 63 16.06 12.29 8.63
N VAL A 64 15.16 12.34 7.64
CA VAL A 64 15.37 12.97 6.34
C VAL A 64 14.26 13.98 6.03
N PRO A 65 14.60 15.18 5.55
CA PRO A 65 13.61 16.18 5.14
C PRO A 65 12.65 15.64 4.07
N LEU A 66 11.34 15.85 4.27
CA LEU A 66 10.32 15.47 3.30
C LEU A 66 10.42 16.34 2.04
N GLN A 67 10.57 15.70 0.89
CA GLN A 67 10.30 16.32 -0.40
C GLN A 67 8.85 16.02 -0.76
N VAL A 68 7.95 16.97 -0.48
CA VAL A 68 6.54 16.85 -0.87
C VAL A 68 6.45 17.02 -2.39
N THR A 69 6.40 15.90 -3.12
CA THR A 69 6.10 15.88 -4.55
C THR A 69 4.61 16.15 -4.75
N GLY A 70 4.24 17.43 -4.83
CA GLY A 70 2.86 17.85 -5.11
C GLY A 70 2.45 19.08 -4.31
N LYS A 71 2.96 20.24 -4.69
CA LYS A 71 2.18 21.48 -4.57
C LYS A 71 1.61 21.76 -5.94
N GLU A 72 0.51 21.10 -6.29
CA GLU A 72 -0.32 21.64 -7.36
C GLU A 72 -0.98 22.90 -6.78
N PRO A 73 -0.76 24.10 -7.36
CA PRO A 73 -1.47 25.29 -6.94
C PRO A 73 -2.90 25.18 -7.45
N ASP A 74 -3.81 24.71 -6.60
CA ASP A 74 -5.26 24.94 -6.61
C ASP A 74 -5.83 25.27 -8.02
N SER A 75 -5.66 24.37 -8.98
CA SER A 75 -6.17 24.54 -10.34
C SER A 75 -7.45 23.75 -10.45
N LYS A 76 -8.54 24.40 -10.04
CA LYS A 76 -9.92 24.18 -10.51
C LYS A 76 -10.25 22.71 -10.82
N MET A 77 -10.91 22.03 -9.89
CA MET A 77 -11.70 20.82 -10.18
C MET A 77 -12.42 21.00 -11.52
N LYS A 78 -11.94 20.33 -12.57
CA LYS A 78 -12.78 19.95 -13.70
C LYS A 78 -13.25 18.56 -13.36
N ASP A 79 -14.55 18.46 -13.16
CA ASP A 79 -15.26 17.22 -12.89
C ASP A 79 -14.75 16.13 -13.83
N ALA A 80 -14.07 15.13 -13.26
CA ALA A 80 -13.77 13.91 -13.97
C ALA A 80 -15.11 13.16 -14.11
N GLN A 81 -15.86 13.53 -15.13
CA GLN A 81 -17.01 12.78 -15.60
C GLN A 81 -16.46 11.47 -16.17
N TRP A 82 -16.49 10.43 -15.36
CA TRP A 82 -16.23 9.06 -15.80
C TRP A 82 -17.27 8.77 -16.87
N ALA A 83 -16.83 8.73 -18.13
CA ALA A 83 -17.67 8.28 -19.21
C ALA A 83 -17.97 6.81 -18.95
N ASP A 84 -19.22 6.50 -18.60
CA ASP A 84 -19.77 5.18 -18.84
C ASP A 84 -19.48 4.85 -20.31
N GLU A 85 -18.55 3.92 -20.56
CA GLU A 85 -18.46 3.26 -21.85
C GLU A 85 -19.80 2.53 -22.04
N GLN A 86 -20.74 3.23 -22.66
CA GLN A 86 -21.98 2.67 -23.16
C GLN A 86 -21.60 1.59 -24.16
N MET A 87 -21.77 0.33 -23.74
CA MET A 87 -21.71 -0.80 -24.66
C MET A 87 -22.76 -0.56 -25.76
N PRO A 88 -22.39 -0.54 -27.05
CA PRO A 88 -23.36 -0.36 -28.12
C PRO A 88 -24.36 -1.51 -28.07
N ILE A 89 -25.63 -1.17 -27.83
CA ILE A 89 -26.76 -2.09 -27.70
C ILE A 89 -27.10 -2.83 -29.01
N ASP A 90 -26.36 -2.57 -30.09
CA ASP A 90 -26.61 -3.17 -31.41
C ASP A 90 -26.11 -4.62 -31.54
N SER A 91 -25.40 -5.16 -30.54
CA SER A 91 -24.91 -6.55 -30.57
C SER A 91 -25.91 -7.60 -30.05
N LEU A 92 -27.13 -7.22 -29.61
CA LEU A 92 -28.14 -8.15 -29.10
C LEU A 92 -29.38 -8.33 -30.02
N GLN A 93 -29.25 -8.01 -31.31
CA GLN A 93 -30.33 -8.27 -32.29
C GLN A 93 -29.92 -9.15 -33.48
N ASN A 94 -28.81 -9.89 -33.39
CA ASN A 94 -28.46 -10.86 -34.44
C ASN A 94 -28.19 -12.26 -33.90
N LEU A 95 -29.20 -12.83 -33.22
CA LEU A 95 -29.43 -14.27 -33.14
C LEU A 95 -30.94 -14.56 -33.21
#